data_AF-A0A0T7BLV5-F1
#
_entry.id   AF-A0A0T7BLV5-F1
#
_cell.length_a   1.000
_cell.length_b   1.000
_cell.length_c   1.000
_cell.angle_alpha   90.00
_cell.angle_beta   90.00
_cell.angle_gamma   90.00
#
_symmetry.space_group_name_H-M   'P 1'
#
loop_
_entity.id
_entity.type
_entity.pdbx_description
1 polymer ?
#
loop_
_entity_poly.entity_id
_entity_poly.type
_entity_poly.pdbx_seq_one_letter_code
_entity_poly.pdbx_strand_id
1 'polypeptide(L)'
;MRLQDIIFLNQSLEFDYLKQDQELAQQIQARLVHLKLLSGVADGAYGPITKRSMVKFAQAFGLPEIINPVFAKKLIEAQEVPSQNNSNFTTKFARGIELIKRFEGCYLKAYPDPLTKREPITIGWGSTKKRDGSVWYLGEMISQQEADDLLIYQLQKNYLPDLEKIPCWGELNSNQQGALLSFGYNLGSKFYGASGFDSITKVLQNRDWTKIRETFIKYRNPGSNVEKGLLARREAEAQLFLTPIMVEVATSV
;
A
#
# COMPACT_ATOMS: atom_id res chain seq x y z
N MET A 1 2.65 13.83 32.84
CA MET A 1 4.03 13.28 32.73
C MET A 1 4.73 13.90 31.53
N ARG A 2 6.04 14.11 31.55
CA ARG A 2 6.77 14.62 30.39
C ARG A 2 7.29 13.51 29.50
N LEU A 3 7.45 13.81 28.21
CA LEU A 3 7.97 12.84 27.26
C LEU A 3 9.40 12.37 27.60
N GLN A 4 10.21 13.22 28.22
CA GLN A 4 11.54 12.89 28.71
C GLN A 4 11.50 11.92 29.91
N ASP A 5 10.44 11.93 30.71
CA ASP A 5 10.31 11.06 31.87
C ASP A 5 10.15 9.59 31.42
N ILE A 6 9.53 9.34 30.26
CA ILE A 6 9.47 7.99 29.64
C ILE A 6 10.86 7.41 29.42
N ILE A 7 11.79 8.26 28.94
CA ILE A 7 13.17 7.86 28.65
C ILE A 7 13.93 7.65 29.95
N PHE A 8 13.83 8.59 30.89
CA PHE A 8 14.55 8.55 32.16
C PHE A 8 14.11 7.37 33.04
N LEU A 9 12.80 7.10 33.08
CA LEU A 9 12.21 6.04 33.90
C LEU A 9 12.16 4.68 33.17
N ASN A 10 12.62 4.62 31.91
CA ASN A 10 12.57 3.42 31.06
C ASN A 10 11.16 2.78 31.00
N GLN A 11 10.12 3.62 30.91
CA GLN A 11 8.72 3.18 30.96
C GLN A 11 8.18 2.78 29.58
N SER A 12 7.20 1.88 29.56
CA SER A 12 6.43 1.53 28.37
C SER A 12 4.95 1.65 28.67
N LEU A 13 4.23 2.44 27.87
CA LEU A 13 2.81 2.75 28.06
C LEU A 13 2.05 2.49 26.76
N GLU A 14 0.94 1.75 26.85
CA GLU A 14 -0.02 1.63 25.74
C GLU A 14 -0.53 3.02 25.33
N PHE A 15 -0.83 3.22 24.04
CA PHE A 15 -1.31 4.52 23.54
C PHE A 15 -2.55 5.02 24.30
N ASP A 16 -3.42 4.09 24.73
CA ASP A 16 -4.64 4.43 25.44
C ASP A 16 -4.40 4.95 26.88
N TYR A 17 -3.18 4.86 27.40
CA TYR A 17 -2.76 5.56 28.63
C TYR A 17 -2.95 7.08 28.51
N LEU A 18 -2.89 7.64 27.30
CA LEU A 18 -3.08 9.09 27.11
C LEU A 18 -4.49 9.59 27.47
N LYS A 19 -5.47 8.70 27.67
CA LYS A 19 -6.79 9.08 28.21
C LYS A 19 -6.71 9.63 29.64
N GLN A 20 -5.68 9.25 30.39
CA GLN A 20 -5.51 9.60 31.81
C GLN A 20 -4.33 10.56 32.05
N ASP A 21 -3.56 10.93 31.02
CA ASP A 21 -2.47 11.89 31.12
C ASP A 21 -2.56 12.93 30.00
N GLN A 22 -3.36 13.98 30.27
CA GLN A 22 -3.62 15.07 29.33
C GLN A 22 -2.33 15.84 28.97
N GLU A 23 -1.42 15.99 29.92
CA GLU A 23 -0.17 16.72 29.72
C GLU A 23 0.77 15.96 28.76
N LEU A 24 0.89 14.64 28.94
CA LEU A 24 1.65 13.79 28.02
C LEU A 24 0.99 13.75 26.64
N ALA A 25 -0.34 13.66 26.58
CA ALA A 25 -1.10 13.69 25.34
C ALA A 25 -0.84 14.99 24.57
N GLN A 26 -0.88 16.13 25.25
CA GLN A 26 -0.63 17.45 24.66
C GLN A 26 0.78 17.56 24.08
N GLN A 27 1.81 17.09 24.80
CA GLN A 27 3.19 17.07 24.29
C GLN A 27 3.34 16.22 23.03
N ILE A 28 2.72 15.03 23.01
CA ILE A 28 2.73 14.14 21.85
C ILE A 28 2.01 14.79 20.67
N GLN A 29 0.82 15.36 20.88
CA GLN A 29 0.08 16.07 19.85
C GLN A 29 0.89 17.23 19.27
N ALA A 30 1.56 18.03 20.10
CA ALA A 30 2.38 19.14 19.64
C ALA A 30 3.50 18.68 18.68
N ARG A 31 4.15 17.54 18.99
CA ARG A 31 5.15 16.94 18.10
C ARG A 31 4.52 16.39 16.82
N LEU A 32 3.37 15.72 16.90
CA LEU A 32 2.68 15.19 15.72
C LEU A 32 2.15 16.30 14.80
N VAL A 33 1.72 17.43 15.35
CA VAL A 33 1.32 18.62 14.58
C VAL A 33 2.53 19.23 13.88
N HIS A 34 3.66 19.39 14.58
CA HIS A 34 4.91 19.86 13.99
C HIS A 34 5.37 18.97 12.82
N LEU A 35 5.23 17.65 12.98
CA LEU A 35 5.53 16.65 11.95
C LEU A 35 4.45 16.53 10.87
N LYS A 36 3.40 17.36 10.91
CA LYS A 36 2.26 17.34 9.96
C LYS A 36 1.49 16.01 9.92
N LEU A 37 1.58 15.20 10.97
CA LEU A 37 0.83 13.94 11.11
C LEU A 37 -0.54 14.12 11.77
N LEU A 38 -0.72 15.19 12.53
CA LEU A 38 -1.96 15.57 13.21
C LEU A 38 -2.35 17.00 12.81
N SER A 39 -3.63 17.22 12.53
CA SER A 39 -4.20 18.55 12.25
C SER A 39 -4.92 19.10 13.47
N GLY A 40 -4.76 20.39 13.76
CA GLY A 40 -5.44 21.07 14.86
C GLY A 40 -4.50 21.50 15.99
N VAL A 41 -5.07 21.80 17.15
CA VAL A 41 -4.35 22.27 18.33
C VAL A 41 -3.98 21.08 19.21
N ALA A 42 -2.81 21.14 19.86
CA ALA A 42 -2.47 20.23 20.94
C ALA A 42 -3.24 20.64 22.21
N ASP A 43 -4.42 20.04 22.40
CA ASP A 43 -5.36 20.31 23.50
C ASP A 43 -5.31 19.27 24.63
N GLY A 44 -4.52 18.21 24.43
CA GLY A 44 -4.42 17.06 25.34
C GLY A 44 -5.60 16.09 25.23
N ALA A 45 -6.56 16.32 24.33
CA ALA A 45 -7.69 15.43 24.12
C ALA A 45 -7.25 14.20 23.31
N TYR A 46 -7.10 13.06 23.98
CA TYR A 46 -6.77 11.82 23.32
C TYR A 46 -8.01 11.11 22.76
N GLY A 47 -8.00 10.85 21.46
CA GLY A 47 -9.06 10.12 20.76
C GLY A 47 -8.54 9.39 19.52
N PRO A 48 -9.44 8.87 18.67
CA PRO A 48 -9.08 8.08 17.50
C PRO A 48 -8.12 8.79 16.53
N ILE A 49 -8.25 10.11 16.39
CA ILE A 49 -7.40 10.93 15.49
C ILE A 49 -5.96 10.98 16.02
N THR A 50 -5.77 11.29 17.31
CA THR A 50 -4.47 11.30 17.97
C THR A 50 -3.82 9.92 17.89
N LYS A 51 -4.57 8.86 18.24
CA LYS A 51 -4.09 7.46 18.16
C LYS A 51 -3.61 7.09 16.76
N ARG A 52 -4.41 7.40 15.73
CA ARG A 52 -4.03 7.14 14.33
C ARG A 52 -2.77 7.88 13.91
N SER A 53 -2.58 9.11 14.37
CA SER A 53 -1.41 9.92 14.06
C SER A 53 -0.14 9.34 14.72
N MET A 54 -0.25 8.81 15.94
CA MET A 54 0.83 8.08 16.61
C MET A 54 1.17 6.77 15.90
N VAL A 55 0.17 6.03 15.42
CA VAL A 55 0.39 4.82 14.61
C VAL A 55 1.15 5.17 13.32
N LYS A 56 0.75 6.23 12.61
CA LYS A 56 1.48 6.71 11.42
C LYS A 56 2.94 7.05 11.75
N PHE A 57 3.18 7.71 12.88
CA PHE A 57 4.52 8.02 13.35
C PHE A 57 5.33 6.75 13.65
N ALA A 58 4.77 5.81 14.42
CA ALA A 58 5.44 4.54 14.74
C ALA A 58 5.84 3.81 13.45
N GLN A 59 4.89 3.68 12.52
CA GLN A 59 5.13 3.05 11.22
C GLN A 59 6.22 3.79 10.43
N ALA A 60 6.23 5.13 10.41
CA ALA A 60 7.20 5.96 9.66
C ALA A 60 8.65 5.73 10.06
N PHE A 61 8.87 5.32 11.30
CA PHE A 61 10.19 5.12 11.86
C PHE A 61 10.47 3.65 12.21
N GLY A 62 9.59 2.72 11.81
CA GLY A 62 9.75 1.28 12.11
C GLY A 62 9.72 0.96 13.60
N LEU A 63 8.90 1.67 14.37
CA LEU A 63 8.82 1.58 15.83
C LEU A 63 7.63 0.72 16.27
N PRO A 64 7.69 0.11 17.47
CA PRO A 64 6.53 -0.51 18.09
C PRO A 64 5.40 0.51 18.34
N GLU A 65 4.14 0.07 18.27
CA GLU A 65 2.94 0.90 18.51
C GLU A 65 2.66 1.07 20.02
N ILE A 66 3.69 1.45 20.78
CA ILE A 66 3.66 1.68 22.23
C ILE A 66 4.55 2.88 22.58
N ILE A 67 4.18 3.66 23.60
CA ILE A 67 5.00 4.78 24.09
C ILE A 67 6.10 4.20 24.98
N ASN A 68 7.24 3.86 24.37
CA ASN A 68 8.45 3.41 25.06
C ASN A 68 9.60 4.43 24.89
N PRO A 69 10.78 4.21 25.49
CA PRO A 69 11.89 5.16 25.39
C PRO A 69 12.36 5.41 23.95
N VAL A 70 12.29 4.39 23.08
CA VAL A 70 12.67 4.51 21.67
C VAL A 70 11.67 5.40 20.92
N PHE A 71 10.37 5.18 21.15
CA PHE A 71 9.30 6.00 20.59
C PHE A 71 9.41 7.45 21.06
N ALA A 72 9.53 7.66 22.36
CA ALA A 72 9.65 8.98 22.96
C ALA A 72 10.87 9.74 22.43
N LYS A 73 12.05 9.09 22.42
CA LYS A 73 13.28 9.67 21.89
C LYS A 73 13.11 10.07 20.42
N LYS A 74 12.56 9.19 19.57
CA LYS A 74 12.39 9.50 18.15
C LYS A 74 11.41 10.66 17.94
N LEU A 75 10.32 10.72 18.72
CA LEU A 75 9.31 11.78 18.60
C LEU A 75 9.88 13.16 19.00
N ILE A 76 10.80 13.19 19.97
CA ILE A 76 11.54 14.41 20.33
C ILE A 76 12.47 14.84 19.18
N GLU A 77 13.27 13.91 18.66
CA GLU A 77 14.35 14.21 17.72
C GLU A 77 13.90 14.47 16.28
N ALA A 78 12.79 13.87 15.84
CA ALA A 78 12.35 13.94 14.45
C ALA A 78 12.04 15.38 14.01
N GLN A 79 12.71 15.86 12.97
CA GLN A 79 12.40 17.17 12.35
C GLN A 79 11.37 17.03 11.23
N GLU A 80 11.45 15.92 10.51
CA GLU A 80 10.52 15.55 9.46
C GLU A 80 10.17 14.07 9.60
N VAL A 81 8.99 13.71 9.11
CA VAL A 81 8.64 12.30 8.95
C VAL A 81 9.40 11.81 7.73
N PRO A 82 10.23 10.76 7.83
CA PRO A 82 10.78 10.10 6.67
C PRO A 82 9.62 9.86 5.74
N SER A 83 9.72 10.36 4.52
CA SER A 83 8.87 9.85 3.47
C SER A 83 9.07 8.35 3.53
N GLN A 84 8.08 7.65 4.09
CA GLN A 84 8.05 6.20 4.16
C GLN A 84 8.54 5.68 2.81
N ASN A 85 9.11 4.48 2.78
CA ASN A 85 9.45 3.77 1.55
C ASN A 85 8.33 3.79 0.47
N ASN A 86 7.12 4.25 0.80
CA ASN A 86 6.10 4.80 -0.08
C ASN A 86 6.52 5.85 -1.10
N SER A 87 7.43 6.81 -0.87
CA SER A 87 7.77 7.79 -1.92
C SER A 87 8.56 7.10 -3.05
N ASN A 88 9.53 6.25 -2.71
CA ASN A 88 10.27 5.46 -3.69
C ASN A 88 9.38 4.36 -4.29
N PHE A 89 8.58 3.65 -3.49
CA PHE A 89 7.63 2.64 -4.00
C PHE A 89 6.59 3.26 -4.94
N THR A 90 5.88 4.29 -4.50
CA THR A 90 4.83 4.93 -5.29
C THR A 90 5.41 5.56 -6.55
N THR A 91 6.59 6.18 -6.48
CA THR A 91 7.28 6.70 -7.68
C THR A 91 7.71 5.58 -8.62
N LYS A 92 8.35 4.53 -8.09
CA LYS A 92 8.81 3.37 -8.88
C LYS A 92 7.64 2.69 -9.57
N PHE A 93 6.56 2.41 -8.86
CA PHE A 93 5.40 1.67 -9.35
C PHE A 93 4.24 2.57 -9.82
N ALA A 94 4.46 3.88 -10.01
CA ALA A 94 3.40 4.86 -10.27
C ALA A 94 2.46 4.42 -11.41
N ARG A 95 3.03 4.07 -12.56
CA ARG A 95 2.26 3.63 -13.74
C ARG A 95 1.52 2.31 -13.52
N GLY A 96 2.07 1.40 -12.72
CA GLY A 96 1.40 0.16 -12.34
C GLY A 96 0.21 0.42 -11.42
N ILE A 97 0.38 1.30 -10.44
CA ILE A 97 -0.68 1.74 -9.51
C ILE A 97 -1.80 2.45 -10.29
N GLU A 98 -1.46 3.32 -11.24
CA GLU A 98 -2.42 3.99 -12.11
C GLU A 98 -3.24 2.99 -12.95
N LEU A 99 -2.60 1.95 -13.50
CA LEU A 99 -3.33 0.88 -14.20
C LEU A 99 -4.31 0.16 -13.26
N ILE A 100 -3.89 -0.19 -12.05
CA ILE A 100 -4.78 -0.82 -11.06
C ILE A 100 -5.99 0.08 -10.80
N LYS A 101 -5.74 1.36 -10.46
CA LYS A 101 -6.82 2.32 -10.19
C LYS A 101 -7.77 2.47 -11.38
N ARG A 102 -7.26 2.49 -12.61
CA ARG A 102 -8.05 2.59 -13.84
C ARG A 102 -9.03 1.43 -14.01
N PHE A 103 -8.66 0.21 -13.63
CA PHE A 103 -9.47 -0.98 -13.88
C PHE A 103 -10.31 -1.47 -12.68
N GLU A 104 -9.90 -1.19 -11.44
CA GLU A 104 -10.64 -1.65 -10.25
C GLU A 104 -11.81 -0.72 -9.88
N GLY A 105 -11.67 0.58 -10.11
CA GLY A 105 -12.60 1.58 -9.57
C GLY A 105 -12.45 1.77 -8.05
N CYS A 106 -12.88 2.92 -7.53
CA CYS A 106 -12.79 3.24 -6.10
C CYS A 106 -14.17 3.44 -5.49
N TYR A 107 -14.48 2.68 -4.44
CA TYR A 107 -15.75 2.80 -3.71
C TYR A 107 -15.47 3.18 -2.25
N LEU A 108 -15.78 4.42 -1.88
CA LEU A 108 -15.50 4.96 -0.55
C LEU A 108 -16.45 4.49 0.55
N LYS A 109 -17.52 3.78 0.18
CA LYS A 109 -18.47 3.14 1.10
C LYS A 109 -18.41 1.63 0.91
N ALA A 110 -18.31 0.90 2.02
CA ALA A 110 -18.28 -0.55 2.03
C ALA A 110 -19.51 -1.14 1.32
N TYR A 111 -19.28 -2.05 0.37
CA TYR A 111 -20.32 -2.68 -0.44
C TYR A 111 -20.16 -4.21 -0.44
N PRO A 112 -21.26 -4.98 -0.55
CA PRO A 112 -21.18 -6.42 -0.62
C PRO A 112 -20.69 -6.88 -1.99
N ASP A 113 -20.20 -8.11 -2.06
CA ASP A 113 -19.82 -8.73 -3.33
C ASP A 113 -21.00 -8.64 -4.33
N PRO A 114 -20.79 -8.10 -5.55
CA PRO A 114 -21.87 -7.92 -6.52
C PRO A 114 -22.55 -9.23 -6.97
N LEU A 115 -21.81 -10.34 -6.97
CA LEU A 115 -22.28 -11.67 -7.37
C LEU A 115 -23.02 -12.36 -6.22
N THR A 116 -22.46 -12.37 -5.02
CA THR A 116 -23.03 -13.13 -3.89
C THR A 116 -23.98 -12.30 -3.03
N LYS A 117 -23.93 -10.96 -3.14
CA LYS A 117 -24.61 -9.97 -2.28
C LYS A 117 -24.33 -10.18 -0.79
N ARG A 118 -23.22 -10.85 -0.46
CA ARG A 118 -22.79 -11.19 0.90
C ARG A 118 -21.31 -10.86 1.04
N GLU A 119 -20.61 -11.58 1.91
CA GLU A 119 -19.17 -11.50 2.05
C GLU A 119 -18.44 -12.02 0.78
N PRO A 120 -17.22 -11.52 0.50
CA PRO A 120 -16.51 -10.50 1.28
C PRO A 120 -17.05 -9.08 1.04
N ILE A 121 -17.15 -8.28 2.11
CA ILE A 121 -17.43 -6.84 2.01
C ILE A 121 -16.18 -6.16 1.46
N THR A 122 -16.36 -5.33 0.44
CA THR A 122 -15.27 -4.67 -0.29
C THR A 122 -15.36 -3.16 -0.13
N ILE A 123 -14.21 -2.47 -0.10
CA ILE A 123 -14.11 -1.01 -0.05
C ILE A 123 -12.83 -0.51 -0.75
N GLY A 124 -12.79 0.78 -1.09
CA GLY A 124 -11.66 1.42 -1.73
C GLY A 124 -11.42 0.85 -3.12
N TRP A 125 -10.16 0.52 -3.42
CA TRP A 125 -9.72 -0.04 -4.70
C TRP A 125 -9.86 -1.57 -4.78
N GLY A 126 -10.84 -2.17 -4.10
CA GLY A 126 -11.05 -3.63 -4.09
C GLY A 126 -10.55 -4.35 -2.82
N SER A 127 -10.45 -3.64 -1.69
CA SER A 127 -9.98 -4.22 -0.43
C SER A 127 -11.08 -4.96 0.32
N THR A 128 -10.81 -6.22 0.70
CA THR A 128 -11.72 -7.06 1.50
C THR A 128 -11.34 -7.15 2.98
N LYS A 129 -10.20 -6.58 3.38
CA LYS A 129 -9.69 -6.59 4.75
C LYS A 129 -9.08 -5.25 5.14
N LYS A 130 -9.24 -4.87 6.41
CA LYS A 130 -8.58 -3.72 7.02
C LYS A 130 -7.09 -3.99 7.23
N ARG A 131 -6.33 -2.95 7.59
CA ARG A 131 -4.87 -3.06 7.81
C ARG A 131 -4.50 -4.05 8.91
N ASP A 132 -5.34 -4.15 9.94
CA ASP A 132 -5.22 -5.09 11.05
C ASP A 132 -5.68 -6.51 10.69
N GLY A 133 -6.15 -6.74 9.46
CA GLY A 133 -6.63 -8.03 8.97
C GLY A 133 -8.10 -8.33 9.26
N SER A 134 -8.79 -7.46 10.01
CA SER A 134 -10.24 -7.60 10.26
C SER A 134 -11.08 -7.31 9.01
N VAL A 135 -12.34 -7.75 9.03
CA VAL A 135 -13.28 -7.57 7.91
C VAL A 135 -13.92 -6.17 7.92
N TRP A 136 -14.40 -5.74 6.77
CA TRP A 136 -15.25 -4.56 6.63
C TRP A 136 -16.71 -4.88 6.96
N TYR A 137 -17.43 -3.89 7.48
CA TYR A 137 -18.86 -3.95 7.73
C TYR A 137 -19.61 -2.98 6.81
N LEU A 138 -20.84 -3.35 6.44
CA LEU A 138 -21.69 -2.49 5.62
C LEU A 138 -21.95 -1.15 6.31
N GLY A 139 -21.86 -0.07 5.53
CA GLY A 139 -22.03 1.29 6.04
C GLY A 139 -20.73 1.97 6.47
N GLU A 140 -19.62 1.23 6.61
CA GLU A 140 -18.31 1.84 6.82
C GLU A 140 -17.90 2.70 5.62
N MET A 141 -17.18 3.79 5.90
CA MET A 141 -16.69 4.74 4.90
C MET A 141 -15.23 5.09 5.15
N ILE A 142 -14.51 5.34 4.07
CA ILE A 142 -13.13 5.85 4.09
C ILE A 142 -13.01 7.05 3.15
N SER A 143 -12.08 7.94 3.44
CA SER A 143 -11.68 9.01 2.54
C SER A 143 -10.91 8.47 1.33
N GLN A 144 -10.80 9.27 0.26
CA GLN A 144 -9.98 8.92 -0.90
C GLN A 144 -8.52 8.66 -0.51
N GLN A 145 -7.97 9.46 0.41
CA GLN A 145 -6.61 9.25 0.90
C GLN A 145 -6.47 7.94 1.67
N GLU A 146 -7.45 7.57 2.50
CA GLU A 146 -7.43 6.28 3.20
C GLU A 146 -7.54 5.09 2.23
N ALA A 147 -8.34 5.21 1.16
CA ALA A 147 -8.43 4.21 0.10
C ALA A 147 -7.09 4.06 -0.65
N ASP A 148 -6.46 5.19 -1.00
CA ASP A 148 -5.15 5.21 -1.65
C ASP A 148 -4.07 4.60 -0.75
N ASP A 149 -3.99 5.02 0.51
CA ASP A 149 -3.00 4.48 1.45
C ASP A 149 -3.24 2.98 1.73
N LEU A 150 -4.50 2.54 1.74
CA LEU A 150 -4.86 1.13 1.90
C LEU A 150 -4.38 0.30 0.70
N LEU A 151 -4.58 0.80 -0.52
CA LEU A 151 -4.06 0.16 -1.72
C LEU A 151 -2.53 0.02 -1.65
N ILE A 152 -1.81 1.09 -1.34
CA ILE A 152 -0.34 1.05 -1.23
C ILE A 152 0.10 0.03 -0.18
N TYR A 153 -0.53 0.04 1.00
CA TYR A 153 -0.25 -0.94 2.05
C TYR A 153 -0.46 -2.37 1.57
N GLN A 154 -1.58 -2.67 0.88
CA GLN A 154 -1.86 -4.01 0.38
C GLN A 154 -0.85 -4.44 -0.68
N LEU A 155 -0.50 -3.56 -1.62
CA LEU A 155 0.49 -3.86 -2.66
C LEU A 155 1.84 -4.23 -2.04
N GLN A 156 2.31 -3.47 -1.06
CA GLN A 156 3.57 -3.73 -0.37
C GLN A 156 3.52 -4.99 0.50
N LYS A 157 2.42 -5.21 1.23
CA LYS A 157 2.32 -6.30 2.21
C LYS A 157 1.99 -7.65 1.58
N ASN A 158 1.14 -7.66 0.56
CA ASN A 158 0.48 -8.87 0.08
C ASN A 158 0.86 -9.25 -1.34
N TYR A 159 1.22 -8.29 -2.21
CA TYR A 159 1.49 -8.56 -3.62
C TYR A 159 2.98 -8.58 -3.92
N LEU A 160 3.69 -7.51 -3.56
CA LEU A 160 5.11 -7.35 -3.85
C LEU A 160 5.98 -8.53 -3.36
N PRO A 161 5.80 -9.07 -2.14
CA PRO A 161 6.65 -10.17 -1.65
C PRO A 161 6.53 -11.46 -2.46
N ASP A 162 5.41 -11.68 -3.16
CA ASP A 162 5.26 -12.83 -4.06
C ASP A 162 5.86 -12.54 -5.45
N LEU A 163 5.71 -11.31 -5.95
CA LEU A 163 6.26 -10.90 -7.25
C LEU A 163 7.79 -10.82 -7.23
N GLU A 164 8.38 -10.41 -6.10
CA GLU A 164 9.83 -10.36 -5.89
C GLU A 164 10.50 -11.74 -5.96
N LYS A 165 9.73 -12.83 -5.85
CA LYS A 165 10.22 -14.21 -6.02
C LYS A 165 10.34 -14.63 -7.48
N ILE A 166 9.82 -13.84 -8.43
CA ILE A 166 9.97 -14.12 -9.86
C ILE A 166 11.46 -13.99 -10.22
N PRO A 167 12.13 -15.00 -10.80
CA PRO A 167 13.58 -15.03 -10.94
C PRO A 167 14.19 -13.84 -11.69
N CYS A 168 13.47 -13.27 -12.67
CA CYS A 168 13.93 -12.11 -13.42
C CYS A 168 13.52 -10.76 -12.80
N TRP A 169 12.84 -10.72 -11.65
CA TRP A 169 12.22 -9.51 -11.09
C TRP A 169 13.20 -8.35 -10.94
N GLY A 170 14.41 -8.60 -10.45
CA GLY A 170 15.45 -7.58 -10.27
C GLY A 170 16.00 -6.99 -11.57
N GLU A 171 15.81 -7.67 -12.69
CA GLU A 171 16.24 -7.22 -14.02
C GLU A 171 15.16 -6.39 -14.73
N LEU A 172 13.92 -6.50 -14.27
CA LEU A 172 12.80 -5.78 -14.85
C LEU A 172 12.86 -4.30 -14.47
N ASN A 173 12.61 -3.44 -15.45
CA ASN A 173 12.44 -2.02 -15.22
C ASN A 173 11.12 -1.76 -14.48
N SER A 174 10.94 -0.54 -13.96
CA SER A 174 9.76 -0.21 -13.15
C SER A 174 8.42 -0.27 -13.90
N ASN A 175 8.39 -0.06 -15.23
CA ASN A 175 7.18 -0.28 -16.04
C ASN A 175 6.83 -1.77 -16.12
N GLN A 176 7.82 -2.62 -16.36
CA GLN A 176 7.65 -4.08 -16.41
C GLN A 176 7.17 -4.63 -15.07
N GLN A 177 7.79 -4.20 -13.98
CA GLN A 177 7.38 -4.57 -12.63
C GLN A 177 5.96 -4.05 -12.32
N GLY A 178 5.64 -2.82 -12.72
CA GLY A 178 4.31 -2.23 -12.56
C GLY A 178 3.21 -2.98 -13.34
N ALA A 179 3.51 -3.46 -14.54
CA ALA A 179 2.57 -4.27 -15.33
C ALA A 179 2.27 -5.61 -14.65
N LEU A 180 3.30 -6.31 -14.15
CA LEU A 180 3.12 -7.55 -13.39
C LEU A 180 2.39 -7.32 -12.05
N LEU A 181 2.59 -6.17 -11.42
CA LEU A 181 1.85 -5.77 -10.23
C LEU A 181 0.35 -5.62 -10.53
N SER A 182 -0.02 -4.94 -11.61
CA SER A 182 -1.43 -4.82 -12.04
C SER A 182 -2.06 -6.17 -12.38
N PHE A 183 -1.30 -7.04 -13.05
CA PHE A 183 -1.73 -8.38 -13.40
C PHE A 183 -1.96 -9.26 -12.18
N GLY A 184 -0.99 -9.27 -11.26
CA GLY A 184 -1.09 -9.98 -9.99
C GLY A 184 -2.21 -9.42 -9.10
N TYR A 185 -2.51 -8.12 -9.16
CA TYR A 185 -3.67 -7.56 -8.47
C TYR A 185 -4.98 -8.19 -8.94
N ASN A 186 -5.14 -8.35 -10.26
CA ASN A 186 -6.35 -8.90 -10.87
C ASN A 186 -6.54 -10.41 -10.66
N LEU A 187 -5.46 -11.16 -10.79
CA LEU A 187 -5.50 -12.63 -10.90
C LEU A 187 -4.91 -13.34 -9.69
N GLY A 188 -4.37 -12.60 -8.72
CA GLY A 188 -3.66 -13.11 -7.56
C GLY A 188 -2.14 -12.96 -7.68
N SER A 189 -1.49 -12.56 -6.59
CA SER A 189 -0.03 -12.31 -6.52
C SER A 189 0.81 -13.56 -6.79
N LYS A 190 0.26 -14.74 -6.52
CA LYS A 190 0.93 -16.05 -6.62
C LYS A 190 0.80 -16.70 -8.00
N PHE A 191 0.57 -15.93 -9.05
CA PHE A 191 0.38 -16.48 -10.39
C PHE A 191 1.64 -17.19 -10.92
N TYR A 192 2.84 -16.76 -10.53
CA TYR A 192 4.08 -17.34 -11.04
C TYR A 192 4.25 -18.79 -10.55
N GLY A 193 4.28 -19.74 -11.48
CA GLY A 193 4.34 -21.18 -11.18
C GLY A 193 3.02 -21.80 -10.74
N ALA A 194 1.92 -21.05 -10.71
CA ALA A 194 0.59 -21.60 -10.39
C ALA A 194 -0.04 -22.30 -11.60
N SER A 195 -0.89 -23.30 -11.31
CA SER A 195 -1.70 -23.98 -12.34
C SER A 195 -2.55 -22.98 -13.11
N GLY A 196 -2.57 -23.08 -14.44
CA GLY A 196 -3.25 -22.15 -15.34
C GLY A 196 -2.42 -20.92 -15.74
N PHE A 197 -1.22 -20.74 -15.15
CA PHE A 197 -0.31 -19.63 -15.44
C PHE A 197 0.98 -20.07 -16.15
N ASP A 198 0.98 -21.24 -16.78
CA ASP A 198 2.16 -21.81 -17.45
C ASP A 198 2.73 -20.89 -18.53
N SER A 199 1.86 -20.22 -19.30
CA SER A 199 2.30 -19.40 -20.42
C SER A 199 3.06 -18.15 -19.97
N ILE A 200 2.54 -17.40 -18.99
CA ILE A 200 3.24 -16.24 -18.42
C ILE A 200 4.48 -16.65 -17.63
N THR A 201 4.41 -17.79 -16.93
CA THR A 201 5.57 -18.34 -16.19
C THR A 201 6.72 -18.65 -17.13
N LYS A 202 6.46 -19.36 -18.25
CA LYS A 202 7.48 -19.68 -19.26
C LYS A 202 8.08 -18.42 -19.90
N VAL A 203 7.26 -17.42 -20.23
CA VAL A 203 7.75 -16.16 -20.81
C VAL A 203 8.66 -15.42 -19.84
N LEU A 204 8.27 -15.31 -18.57
CA LEU A 204 9.09 -14.66 -17.53
C LEU A 204 10.39 -15.43 -17.25
N GLN A 205 10.30 -16.76 -17.13
CA GLN A 205 11.45 -17.62 -16.89
C GLN A 205 12.50 -17.53 -18.02
N ASN A 206 12.03 -17.52 -19.27
CA ASN A 206 12.90 -17.51 -20.46
C ASN A 206 13.25 -16.10 -20.95
N ARG A 207 12.71 -15.05 -20.32
CA ARG A 207 12.86 -13.65 -20.75
C ARG A 207 12.41 -13.42 -22.19
N ASP A 208 11.40 -14.15 -22.64
CA ASP A 208 10.91 -14.12 -24.02
C ASP A 208 9.91 -12.97 -24.22
N TRP A 209 10.39 -11.73 -24.14
CA TRP A 209 9.57 -10.53 -24.22
C TRP A 209 8.83 -10.39 -25.56
N THR A 210 9.29 -11.09 -26.62
CA THR A 210 8.61 -11.11 -27.91
C THR A 210 7.19 -11.69 -27.81
N LYS A 211 6.96 -12.60 -26.85
CA LYS A 211 5.66 -13.25 -26.60
C LYS A 211 4.85 -12.62 -25.47
N ILE A 212 5.35 -11.55 -24.83
CA ILE A 212 4.71 -11.04 -23.61
C ILE A 212 3.28 -10.54 -23.90
N ARG A 213 3.08 -9.83 -25.01
CA ARG A 213 1.78 -9.26 -25.38
C ARG A 213 0.72 -10.32 -25.64
N GLU A 214 1.02 -11.29 -26.51
CA GLU A 214 0.10 -12.41 -26.78
C GLU A 214 -0.19 -13.23 -25.52
N THR A 215 0.79 -13.30 -24.61
CA THR A 215 0.66 -14.07 -23.36
C THR A 215 -0.27 -13.38 -22.38
N PHE A 216 -0.16 -12.06 -22.17
CA PHE A 216 -1.14 -11.29 -21.37
C PHE A 216 -2.56 -11.50 -21.90
N ILE A 217 -2.77 -11.40 -23.22
CA ILE A 217 -4.09 -11.49 -23.87
C ILE A 217 -4.78 -12.85 -23.64
N LYS A 218 -4.03 -13.92 -23.34
CA LYS A 218 -4.62 -15.23 -22.99
C LYS A 218 -5.47 -15.17 -21.70
N TYR A 219 -5.12 -14.28 -20.77
CA TYR A 219 -5.79 -14.13 -19.48
C TYR A 219 -6.96 -13.13 -19.54
N ARG A 220 -7.82 -13.28 -20.56
CA ARG A 220 -9.00 -12.43 -20.79
C ARG A 220 -10.34 -13.11 -20.53
N ASN A 221 -10.33 -14.39 -20.17
CA ASN A 221 -11.52 -15.22 -19.97
C ASN A 221 -12.51 -15.21 -21.18
N PRO A 222 -12.14 -15.87 -22.30
CA PRO A 222 -12.94 -15.84 -23.53
C PRO A 222 -14.37 -16.36 -23.37
N GLY A 223 -15.34 -15.69 -24.00
CA GLY A 223 -16.76 -16.03 -23.96
C GLY A 223 -17.51 -15.55 -22.71
N SER A 224 -16.81 -14.91 -21.75
CA SER A 224 -17.43 -14.32 -20.58
C SER A 224 -17.98 -12.91 -20.85
N ASN A 225 -18.94 -12.45 -20.05
CA ASN A 225 -19.46 -11.08 -20.12
C ASN A 225 -18.42 -10.00 -19.77
N VAL A 226 -17.30 -10.38 -19.15
CA VAL A 226 -16.19 -9.48 -18.78
C VAL A 226 -15.03 -9.50 -19.77
N GLU A 227 -15.07 -10.35 -20.81
CA GLU A 227 -13.95 -10.55 -21.74
C GLU A 227 -13.45 -9.24 -22.34
N LYS A 228 -14.35 -8.35 -22.79
CA LYS A 228 -13.98 -7.07 -23.40
C LYS A 228 -13.18 -6.18 -22.43
N GLY A 229 -13.59 -6.14 -21.16
CA GLY A 229 -12.91 -5.37 -20.12
C GLY A 229 -11.55 -5.98 -19.77
N LEU A 230 -11.49 -7.30 -19.64
CA LEU A 230 -10.24 -8.00 -19.38
C LEU A 230 -9.26 -7.89 -20.55
N LEU A 231 -9.72 -7.98 -21.80
CA LEU A 231 -8.88 -7.77 -22.99
C LEU A 231 -8.22 -6.38 -22.95
N ALA A 232 -9.01 -5.32 -22.74
CA ALA A 232 -8.48 -3.96 -22.63
C ALA A 232 -7.45 -3.82 -21.50
N ARG A 233 -7.67 -4.50 -20.36
CA ARG A 233 -6.72 -4.54 -19.26
C ARG A 233 -5.42 -5.24 -19.63
N ARG A 234 -5.50 -6.42 -20.23
CA ARG A 234 -4.33 -7.21 -20.67
C ARG A 234 -3.51 -6.47 -21.73
N GLU A 235 -4.16 -5.75 -22.64
CA GLU A 235 -3.49 -4.90 -23.63
C GLU A 235 -2.74 -3.73 -22.97
N ALA A 236 -3.36 -3.05 -22.01
CA ALA A 236 -2.73 -1.96 -21.28
C ALA A 236 -1.54 -2.42 -20.42
N GLU A 237 -1.65 -3.57 -19.75
CA GLU A 237 -0.56 -4.19 -19.00
C GLU A 237 0.59 -4.59 -19.93
N ALA A 238 0.30 -5.23 -21.07
CA ALA A 238 1.32 -5.57 -22.05
C ALA A 238 2.01 -4.33 -22.63
N GLN A 239 1.26 -3.26 -22.91
CA GLN A 239 1.81 -2.01 -23.40
C GLN A 239 2.74 -1.36 -22.38
N LEU A 240 2.34 -1.33 -21.10
CA LEU A 240 3.21 -0.83 -20.04
C LEU A 240 4.48 -1.68 -19.93
N PHE A 241 4.37 -3.02 -19.95
CA PHE A 241 5.53 -3.91 -19.86
C PHE A 241 6.55 -3.66 -20.99
N LEU A 242 6.08 -3.40 -22.21
CA LEU A 242 6.94 -3.13 -23.37
C LEU A 242 7.47 -1.69 -23.42
N THR A 243 7.05 -0.81 -22.51
CA THR A 243 7.50 0.58 -22.49
C THR A 243 8.88 0.67 -21.82
N PRO A 244 9.93 1.14 -22.52
CA PRO A 244 11.24 1.35 -21.92
C PRO A 244 11.19 2.51 -20.91
N ILE A 245 12.14 2.53 -19.97
CA ILE A 245 12.42 3.71 -19.15
C ILE A 245 13.56 4.46 -19.82
N MET A 246 13.36 5.74 -20.09
CA MET A 246 14.46 6.59 -20.51
C MET A 246 15.40 6.74 -19.32
N VAL A 247 16.60 6.17 -19.42
CA VAL A 247 17.71 6.55 -18.55
C VAL A 247 18.28 7.81 -19.18
N GLU A 248 18.20 8.94 -18.49
CA GLU A 248 18.98 10.11 -18.87
C GLU A 248 20.45 9.74 -18.79
N VAL A 249 21.06 9.54 -19.96
CA VAL A 249 22.52 9.49 -20.05
C VAL A 249 22.97 10.91 -19.74
N ALA A 250 23.48 11.13 -18.53
CA ALA A 250 24.26 12.32 -18.24
C ALA A 250 25.43 12.30 -19.24
N THR A 251 25.30 13.12 -20.29
CA THR A 251 26.40 13.41 -21.20
C THR A 251 27.43 14.18 -20.37
N SER A 252 28.44 13.47 -19.89
CA SER A 252 29.66 14.10 -19.39
C SER A 252 30.28 14.86 -20.55
N VAL A 253 30.27 16.18 -20.43
CA VAL A 253 31.06 17.11 -21.26
C VAL A 253 32.51 17.07 -20.79
#